data_AF-A0A956DJX8-F1
#
_entry.id   AF-A0A956DJX8-F1
#
_cell.length_a   1.000
_cell.length_b   1.000
_cell.length_c   1.000
_cell.angle_alpha   90.00
_cell.angle_beta   90.00
_cell.angle_gamma   90.00
#
_symmetry.space_group_name_H-M   'P 1'
#
loop_
_entity.id
_entity.type
_entity.pdbx_description
1 polymer ?
#
loop_
_entity_poly.entity_id
_entity_poly.type
_entity_poly.pdbx_seq_one_letter_code
_entity_poly.pdbx_strand_id
1 'polypeptide(L)'
;LGIGERVGNAQMELILLNLKLLGLLEDQDLTKLLPYCQKAAEAVGWTVPINYPLIGADAFRTATGVHAAAIIKAKKKGDEWLADRVYSGVPAGMFGREQEICVGYMSGASNVAFWLRNKGIEPTDELVAAILKKAKSEKHILSDEEIQAVVDAS
;
A
#
# COMPACT_ATOMS: atom_id res chain seq x y z
N LEU A 1 -6.14 10.99 -13.44
CA LEU A 1 -5.46 12.15 -12.89
C LEU A 1 -6.27 13.43 -13.05
N GLY A 2 -7.34 13.44 -13.85
CA GLY A 2 -8.18 14.63 -14.04
C GLY A 2 -7.45 15.81 -14.66
N ILE A 3 -6.33 15.60 -15.36
CA ILE A 3 -5.51 16.70 -15.90
C ILE A 3 -6.31 17.44 -16.98
N GLY A 4 -6.28 18.77 -16.95
CA GLY A 4 -7.03 19.67 -17.83
C GLY A 4 -6.93 21.12 -17.40
N GLU A 5 -7.72 22.01 -18.01
CA GLU A 5 -7.71 23.44 -17.70
C GLU A 5 -8.12 23.75 -16.24
N ARG A 6 -7.44 24.69 -15.59
CA ARG A 6 -7.65 25.11 -14.18
C ARG A 6 -7.53 23.94 -13.19
N VAL A 7 -8.68 23.43 -12.73
CA VAL A 7 -8.80 22.32 -11.77
C VAL A 7 -8.96 20.97 -12.46
N GLY A 8 -9.02 20.98 -13.80
CA GLY A 8 -8.97 19.79 -14.60
C GLY A 8 -10.33 19.24 -15.04
N ASN A 9 -10.27 18.00 -15.55
CA ASN A 9 -11.40 17.21 -16.03
C ASN A 9 -11.81 16.17 -14.99
N ALA A 10 -12.92 15.48 -15.25
CA ALA A 10 -13.29 14.31 -14.47
C ALA A 10 -12.19 13.24 -14.51
N GLN A 11 -11.87 12.68 -13.34
CA GLN A 11 -10.84 11.69 -13.15
C GLN A 11 -11.24 10.35 -13.74
N MET A 12 -10.79 10.05 -14.96
CA MET A 12 -11.11 8.81 -15.69
C MET A 12 -10.97 7.54 -14.82
N GLU A 13 -9.84 7.40 -14.13
CA GLU A 13 -9.55 6.26 -13.25
C GLU A 13 -10.51 6.13 -12.07
N LEU A 14 -11.03 7.25 -11.53
CA LEU A 14 -12.03 7.20 -10.46
C LEU A 14 -13.42 6.87 -11.01
N ILE A 15 -13.74 7.31 -12.22
CA ILE A 15 -14.95 6.87 -12.92
C ILE A 15 -14.88 5.36 -13.15
N LEU A 16 -13.79 4.86 -13.73
CA LEU A 16 -13.59 3.44 -14.02
C LEU A 16 -13.61 2.59 -12.73
N LEU A 17 -12.97 3.07 -11.66
CA LEU A 17 -13.05 2.47 -10.32
C LEU A 17 -14.51 2.29 -9.86
N ASN A 18 -15.28 3.38 -9.85
CA ASN A 18 -16.65 3.33 -9.34
C ASN A 18 -17.55 2.46 -10.23
N LEU A 19 -17.41 2.56 -11.55
CA LEU A 19 -18.17 1.70 -12.47
C LEU A 19 -17.81 0.21 -12.28
N LYS A 20 -16.53 -0.12 -12.03
CA LYS A 20 -16.11 -1.49 -11.71
C LYS A 20 -16.70 -1.97 -10.38
N LEU A 21 -16.70 -1.14 -9.34
CA LEU A 21 -17.31 -1.47 -8.04
C LEU A 21 -18.83 -1.60 -8.10
N LEU A 22 -19.49 -0.89 -9.00
CA LEU A 22 -20.93 -1.01 -9.27
C LEU A 22 -21.30 -2.23 -10.11
N GLY A 23 -20.33 -3.06 -10.53
CA GLY A 23 -20.59 -4.21 -11.40
C GLY A 23 -20.89 -3.84 -12.86
N LEU A 24 -20.61 -2.60 -13.28
CA LEU A 24 -20.89 -2.13 -14.65
C LEU A 24 -19.73 -2.38 -15.62
N LEU A 25 -18.58 -2.84 -15.12
CA LEU A 25 -17.37 -3.13 -15.90
C LEU A 25 -16.76 -4.49 -15.53
N GLU A 26 -17.57 -5.48 -15.12
CA GLU A 26 -17.08 -6.78 -14.63
C GLU A 26 -16.11 -7.47 -15.62
N ASP A 27 -16.38 -7.38 -16.92
CA ASP A 27 -15.57 -7.98 -17.99
C ASP A 27 -14.32 -7.16 -18.38
N GLN A 28 -14.16 -5.94 -17.85
CA GLN A 28 -13.02 -5.08 -18.21
C GLN A 28 -11.84 -5.31 -17.27
N ASP A 29 -10.66 -5.60 -17.84
CA ASP A 29 -9.41 -5.66 -17.09
C ASP A 29 -8.88 -4.25 -16.79
N LEU A 30 -8.84 -3.88 -15.52
CA LEU A 30 -8.32 -2.59 -15.04
C LEU A 30 -6.95 -2.71 -14.35
N THR A 31 -6.29 -3.87 -14.41
CA THR A 31 -4.98 -4.09 -13.77
C THR A 31 -3.86 -3.20 -14.33
N LYS A 32 -4.04 -2.63 -15.52
CA LYS A 32 -3.11 -1.68 -16.16
C LYS A 32 -3.47 -0.21 -15.96
N LEU A 33 -4.55 0.09 -15.25
CA LEU A 33 -5.01 1.46 -15.03
C LEU A 33 -3.98 2.29 -14.25
N LEU A 34 -3.33 1.70 -13.24
CA LEU A 34 -2.32 2.39 -12.44
C LEU A 34 -1.04 2.69 -13.24
N PRO A 35 -0.40 1.70 -13.91
CA PRO A 35 0.72 1.97 -14.82
C PRO A 35 0.38 3.01 -15.89
N TYR A 36 -0.84 2.98 -16.44
CA TYR A 36 -1.30 3.99 -17.38
C TYR A 36 -1.31 5.40 -16.76
N CYS A 37 -1.91 5.55 -15.57
CA CYS A 37 -1.94 6.85 -14.89
C CYS A 37 -0.53 7.32 -14.53
N GLN A 38 0.33 6.46 -14.00
CA GLN A 38 1.73 6.81 -13.71
C GLN A 38 2.44 7.30 -14.97
N LYS A 39 2.29 6.57 -16.09
CA LYS A 39 2.91 6.94 -17.36
C LYS A 39 2.39 8.27 -17.91
N ALA A 40 1.08 8.51 -17.78
CA ALA A 40 0.48 9.78 -18.17
C ALA A 40 1.00 10.94 -17.30
N ALA A 41 1.16 10.72 -15.99
CA ALA A 41 1.73 11.71 -15.07
C ALA A 41 3.16 12.10 -15.47
N GLU A 42 4.01 11.10 -15.71
CA GLU A 42 5.38 11.29 -16.19
C GLU A 42 5.43 12.10 -17.48
N ALA A 43 4.60 11.73 -18.47
CA ALA A 43 4.61 12.34 -19.79
C ALA A 43 4.29 13.84 -19.78
N VAL A 44 3.53 14.30 -18.78
CA VAL A 44 3.11 15.71 -18.64
C VAL A 44 3.79 16.42 -17.46
N GLY A 45 4.78 15.78 -16.83
CA GLY A 45 5.51 16.36 -15.69
C GLY A 45 4.64 16.59 -14.45
N TRP A 46 3.60 15.79 -14.26
CA TRP A 46 2.68 15.90 -13.12
C TRP A 46 3.09 14.98 -11.97
N THR A 47 3.21 15.53 -10.76
CA THR A 47 3.43 14.76 -9.54
C THR A 47 2.09 14.29 -8.98
N VAL A 48 1.86 12.98 -8.98
CA VAL A 48 0.67 12.39 -8.34
C VAL A 48 0.80 12.53 -6.81
N PRO A 49 -0.16 13.15 -6.11
CA PRO A 49 -0.15 13.20 -4.65
C PRO A 49 -0.12 11.80 -4.03
N ILE A 50 0.63 11.64 -2.93
CA ILE A 50 0.76 10.33 -2.25
C ILE A 50 -0.57 9.75 -1.78
N ASN A 51 -1.53 10.62 -1.45
CA ASN A 51 -2.88 10.28 -0.98
C ASN A 51 -3.93 10.32 -2.09
N TYR A 52 -3.52 10.43 -3.36
CA TYR A 52 -4.46 10.44 -4.48
C TYR A 52 -5.24 9.11 -4.50
N PRO A 53 -6.58 9.11 -4.55
CA PRO A 53 -7.35 7.87 -4.52
C PRO A 53 -6.93 6.92 -5.64
N LEU A 54 -6.85 5.62 -5.35
CA LEU A 54 -6.44 4.53 -6.25
C LEU A 54 -4.96 4.55 -6.71
N ILE A 55 -4.43 5.70 -7.12
CA ILE A 55 -3.10 5.79 -7.77
C ILE A 55 -1.99 6.15 -6.79
N GLY A 56 -2.31 6.92 -5.75
CA GLY A 56 -1.35 7.41 -4.77
C GLY A 56 -0.61 6.28 -4.07
N ALA A 57 0.66 6.52 -3.73
CA ALA A 57 1.50 5.52 -3.08
C ALA A 57 0.89 4.99 -1.76
N ASP A 58 0.11 5.82 -1.07
CA ASP A 58 -0.54 5.46 0.20
C ASP A 58 -1.94 4.86 0.03
N ALA A 59 -2.45 4.72 -1.20
CA ALA A 59 -3.83 4.25 -1.45
C ALA A 59 -4.09 2.81 -0.96
N PHE A 60 -3.05 1.97 -0.95
CA PHE A 60 -3.11 0.56 -0.51
C PHE A 60 -2.06 0.22 0.55
N ARG A 61 -1.51 1.24 1.20
CA ARG A 61 -0.45 1.09 2.19
C ARG A 61 -1.02 1.22 3.60
N THR A 62 -0.58 0.36 4.51
CA THR A 62 -0.88 0.50 5.93
C THR A 62 0.35 0.31 6.82
N ALA A 63 0.55 1.26 7.73
CA ALA A 63 1.56 1.18 8.78
C ALA A 63 0.96 0.97 10.18
N THR A 64 -0.37 1.04 10.31
CA THR A 64 -1.06 0.91 11.59
C THR A 64 -1.09 -0.54 12.05
N GLY A 65 -0.68 -0.80 13.29
CA GLY A 65 -0.56 -2.16 13.85
C GLY A 65 -1.84 -2.99 13.77
N VAL A 66 -3.00 -2.41 14.11
CA VAL A 66 -4.29 -3.12 14.09
C VAL A 66 -4.77 -3.44 12.67
N HIS A 67 -4.48 -2.58 11.69
CA HIS A 67 -4.82 -2.83 10.29
C HIS A 67 -3.96 -3.96 9.72
N ALA A 68 -2.63 -3.86 9.90
CA ALA A 68 -1.68 -4.87 9.45
C ALA A 68 -2.00 -6.25 10.07
N ALA A 69 -2.30 -6.31 11.37
CA ALA A 69 -2.62 -7.57 12.04
C ALA A 69 -3.81 -8.30 11.42
N ALA A 70 -4.88 -7.59 11.01
CA ALA A 70 -6.03 -8.24 10.39
C ALA A 70 -5.73 -8.72 8.97
N ILE A 71 -5.01 -7.93 8.17
CA ILE A 71 -4.57 -8.33 6.83
C ILE A 71 -3.68 -9.58 6.91
N ILE A 72 -2.70 -9.59 7.82
CA ILE A 72 -1.81 -10.74 8.06
C ILE A 72 -2.61 -11.98 8.50
N LYS A 73 -3.60 -11.80 9.38
CA LYS A 73 -4.44 -12.92 9.85
C LYS A 73 -5.30 -13.50 8.73
N ALA A 74 -5.84 -12.66 7.84
CA ALA A 74 -6.58 -13.12 6.67
C ALA A 74 -5.66 -13.89 5.70
N LYS A 75 -4.49 -13.34 5.36
CA LYS A 75 -3.47 -14.03 4.54
C LYS A 75 -3.06 -15.39 5.12
N LYS A 76 -2.79 -15.47 6.42
CA LYS A 76 -2.45 -16.73 7.11
C LYS A 76 -3.55 -17.80 7.06
N LYS A 77 -4.81 -17.39 6.88
CA LYS A 77 -5.94 -18.31 6.71
C LYS A 77 -6.17 -18.73 5.26
N GLY A 78 -5.36 -18.22 4.31
CA GLY A 78 -5.55 -18.42 2.88
C GLY A 78 -6.73 -17.64 2.29
N ASP A 79 -7.26 -16.65 3.01
CA ASP A 79 -8.39 -15.83 2.58
C ASP A 79 -7.89 -14.54 1.93
N GLU A 80 -7.37 -14.66 0.71
CA GLU A 80 -6.82 -13.54 -0.06
C GLU A 80 -7.89 -12.48 -0.36
N TRP A 81 -9.14 -12.91 -0.58
CA TRP A 81 -10.25 -12.00 -0.84
C TRP A 81 -10.55 -11.12 0.38
N LEU A 82 -10.56 -11.71 1.59
CA LEU A 82 -10.70 -10.95 2.83
C LEU A 82 -9.49 -10.08 3.10
N ALA A 83 -8.27 -10.58 2.87
CA ALA A 83 -7.04 -9.83 3.08
C ALA A 83 -7.03 -8.52 2.29
N ASP A 84 -7.56 -8.53 1.07
CA ASP A 84 -7.63 -7.37 0.19
C ASP A 84 -8.76 -6.37 0.53
N ARG A 85 -9.70 -6.75 1.41
CA ARG A 85 -10.92 -5.97 1.71
C ARG A 85 -11.12 -5.60 3.17
N VAL A 86 -10.51 -6.31 4.11
CA VAL A 86 -10.78 -6.19 5.56
C VAL A 86 -10.59 -4.76 6.08
N TYR A 87 -9.68 -4.00 5.48
CA TYR A 87 -9.44 -2.58 5.78
C TYR A 87 -9.37 -1.69 4.53
N SER A 88 -9.88 -2.16 3.39
CA SER A 88 -9.90 -1.41 2.14
C SER A 88 -11.27 -1.56 1.46
N GLY A 89 -11.93 -0.42 1.18
CA GLY A 89 -13.17 -0.40 0.40
C GLY A 89 -12.95 -0.79 -1.07
N VAL A 90 -11.70 -0.76 -1.53
CA VAL A 90 -11.28 -1.11 -2.89
C VAL A 90 -10.32 -2.30 -2.80
N PRO A 91 -10.65 -3.47 -3.37
CA PRO A 91 -9.68 -4.56 -3.50
C PRO A 91 -8.52 -4.11 -4.41
N ALA A 92 -7.30 -4.08 -3.89
CA ALA A 92 -6.11 -3.64 -4.62
C ALA A 92 -5.84 -4.55 -5.84
N GLY A 93 -6.10 -5.85 -5.71
CA GLY A 93 -5.87 -6.85 -6.76
C GLY A 93 -6.67 -6.56 -8.04
N MET A 94 -7.86 -5.98 -7.88
CA MET A 94 -8.73 -5.57 -9.01
C MET A 94 -8.08 -4.52 -9.93
N PHE A 95 -7.09 -3.79 -9.41
CA PHE A 95 -6.38 -2.71 -10.10
C PHE A 95 -4.87 -2.97 -10.24
N GLY A 96 -4.45 -4.23 -10.11
CA GLY A 96 -3.05 -4.64 -10.31
C GLY A 96 -2.11 -4.22 -9.18
N ARG A 97 -2.64 -4.05 -7.96
CA ARG A 97 -1.87 -3.77 -6.73
C ARG A 97 -2.11 -4.85 -5.69
N GLU A 98 -1.38 -4.75 -4.60
CA GLU A 98 -1.59 -5.53 -3.39
C GLU A 98 -1.66 -4.61 -2.17
N GLN A 99 -2.21 -5.12 -1.07
CA GLN A 99 -2.13 -4.45 0.22
C GLN A 99 -0.67 -4.47 0.73
N GLU A 100 -0.08 -3.29 0.85
CA GLU A 100 1.29 -3.10 1.32
C GLU A 100 1.29 -2.88 2.84
N ILE A 101 2.02 -3.72 3.58
CA ILE A 101 2.24 -3.54 5.01
C ILE A 101 3.62 -2.91 5.21
N CYS A 102 3.62 -1.70 5.78
CA CYS A 102 4.84 -0.95 6.06
C CYS A 102 5.09 -0.81 7.57
N VAL A 103 6.26 -0.27 7.90
CA VAL A 103 6.71 -0.01 9.27
C VAL A 103 6.82 1.49 9.51
N GLY A 104 6.13 2.00 10.51
CA GLY A 104 6.17 3.39 10.94
C GLY A 104 5.84 3.53 12.43
N TYR A 105 5.68 4.76 12.91
CA TYR A 105 5.51 5.04 14.35
C TYR A 105 4.27 4.39 15.00
N MET A 106 3.24 4.07 14.20
CA MET A 106 2.03 3.36 14.66
C MET A 106 2.09 1.83 14.48
N SER A 107 3.23 1.29 14.06
CA SER A 107 3.39 -0.14 13.82
C SER A 107 3.50 -0.95 15.10
N GLY A 108 3.03 -2.19 15.04
CA GLY A 108 3.25 -3.21 16.05
C GLY A 108 4.30 -4.22 15.61
N ALA A 109 4.65 -5.16 16.51
CA ALA A 109 5.58 -6.26 16.22
C ALA A 109 5.17 -7.06 14.97
N SER A 110 3.88 -7.23 14.73
CA SER A 110 3.35 -7.93 13.56
C SER A 110 3.74 -7.27 12.22
N ASN A 111 3.83 -5.93 12.16
CA ASN A 111 4.26 -5.24 10.94
C ASN A 111 5.71 -5.58 10.61
N VAL A 112 6.60 -5.42 11.60
CA VAL A 112 8.03 -5.67 11.43
C VAL A 112 8.28 -7.15 11.12
N ALA A 113 7.65 -8.06 11.88
CA ALA A 113 7.79 -9.49 11.65
C ALA A 113 7.21 -9.94 10.30
N PHE A 114 6.26 -9.19 9.72
CA PHE A 114 5.78 -9.43 8.37
C PHE A 114 6.79 -8.93 7.33
N TRP A 115 7.29 -7.70 7.50
CA TRP A 115 8.30 -7.11 6.61
C TRP A 115 9.58 -7.97 6.55
N LEU A 116 10.11 -8.39 7.71
CA LEU A 116 11.32 -9.22 7.79
C LEU A 116 11.13 -10.56 7.06
N ARG A 117 10.02 -11.26 7.29
CA ARG A 117 9.71 -12.52 6.61
C ARG A 117 9.58 -12.36 5.09
N ASN A 118 8.99 -11.26 4.63
CA ASN A 118 8.91 -10.96 3.19
C ASN A 118 10.29 -10.73 2.55
N LYS A 119 11.29 -10.33 3.33
CA LYS A 119 12.68 -10.22 2.90
C LYS A 119 13.51 -11.49 3.18
N GLY A 120 12.89 -12.55 3.69
CA GLY A 120 13.57 -13.81 4.02
C GLY A 120 14.42 -13.74 5.30
N ILE A 121 14.17 -12.76 6.17
CA ILE A 121 14.89 -12.56 7.43
C ILE A 121 14.02 -13.10 8.58
N GLU A 122 14.62 -13.90 9.47
CA GLU A 122 13.91 -14.43 10.64
C GLU A 122 13.70 -13.33 11.69
N PRO A 123 12.45 -13.06 12.12
CA PRO A 123 12.17 -12.00 13.06
C PRO A 123 12.46 -12.43 14.51
N THR A 124 13.66 -12.14 15.00
CA THR A 124 14.00 -12.28 16.43
C THR A 124 13.37 -11.16 17.25
N ASP A 125 13.11 -11.41 18.54
CA ASP A 125 12.50 -10.42 19.43
C ASP A 125 13.40 -9.18 19.58
N GLU A 126 14.72 -9.35 19.61
CA GLU A 126 15.69 -8.26 19.67
C GLU A 126 15.65 -7.38 18.42
N LEU A 127 15.65 -7.99 17.23
CA LEU A 127 15.62 -7.27 15.96
C LEU A 127 14.30 -6.53 15.76
N VAL A 128 13.18 -7.18 16.12
CA VAL A 128 11.86 -6.56 16.07
C VAL A 128 11.79 -5.36 17.01
N ALA A 129 12.33 -5.47 18.23
CA ALA A 129 12.39 -4.37 19.17
C ALA A 129 13.27 -3.21 18.67
N ALA A 130 14.41 -3.51 18.05
CA ALA A 130 15.32 -2.51 17.47
C ALA A 130 14.65 -1.70 16.35
N ILE A 131 14.00 -2.38 15.39
CA ILE A 131 13.29 -1.74 14.29
C ILE A 131 12.10 -0.94 14.80
N LEU A 132 11.30 -1.47 15.75
CA LEU A 132 10.20 -0.72 16.35
C LEU A 132 10.67 0.52 17.10
N LYS A 133 11.82 0.44 17.79
CA LYS A 133 12.42 1.59 18.47
C LYS A 133 12.77 2.69 17.47
N LYS A 134 13.40 2.33 16.33
CA LYS A 134 13.67 3.27 15.23
C LYS A 134 12.37 3.83 14.64
N ALA A 135 11.39 2.98 14.35
CA ALA A 135 10.11 3.41 13.76
C ALA A 135 9.35 4.41 14.66
N LYS A 136 9.40 4.22 15.98
CA LYS A 136 8.75 5.11 16.96
C LYS A 136 9.48 6.43 17.17
N SER A 137 10.77 6.53 16.82
CA SER A 137 11.49 7.81 16.89
C SER A 137 11.28 8.68 15.65
N GLU A 138 10.80 8.10 14.55
CA GLU A 138 10.57 8.81 13.29
C GLU A 138 9.13 9.32 13.16
N LYS A 139 8.93 10.27 12.24
CA LYS A 139 7.61 10.84 11.90
C LYS A 139 7.10 10.40 10.52
N HIS A 140 7.84 9.51 9.84
CA HIS A 140 7.51 8.97 8.54
C HIS A 140 7.42 7.43 8.59
N ILE A 141 6.93 6.85 7.50
CA ILE A 141 7.04 5.41 7.25
C ILE A 141 8.49 5.15 6.87
N LEU A 142 9.14 4.20 7.56
CA LEU A 142 10.52 3.86 7.27
C LEU A 142 10.64 3.31 5.85
N SER A 143 11.68 3.73 5.14
CA SER A 143 12.04 3.11 3.86
C SER A 143 12.63 1.71 4.08
N ASP A 144 12.65 0.90 3.02
CA ASP A 144 13.28 -0.42 3.07
C ASP A 144 14.78 -0.30 3.44
N GLU A 145 15.45 0.76 2.98
CA GLU A 145 16.86 1.05 3.30
C GLU A 145 17.04 1.43 4.78
N GLU A 146 16.13 2.21 5.36
CA GLU A 146 16.17 2.55 6.78
C GLU A 146 15.99 1.32 7.68
N ILE A 147 15.10 0.39 7.28
CA ILE A 147 14.90 -0.86 8.01
C ILE A 147 16.12 -1.77 7.84
N GLN A 148 16.64 -1.90 6.61
CA GLN A 148 17.82 -2.72 6.33
C GLN A 148 19.06 -2.24 7.10
N ALA A 149 19.25 -0.92 7.23
CA ALA A 149 20.34 -0.37 8.02
C ALA A 149 20.28 -0.76 9.51
N VAL A 150 19.08 -1.01 10.07
CA VAL A 150 18.92 -1.53 11.43
C VAL A 150 19.24 -3.02 11.50
N VAL A 151 18.85 -3.78 10.47
CA VAL A 151 19.18 -5.21 10.35
C VAL A 151 20.68 -5.41 10.29
N ASP A 152 21.39 -4.65 9.46
CA ASP A 152 22.83 -4.79 9.24
C ASP A 152 23.67 -4.37 10.46
N ALA A 153 23.09 -3.60 11.37
CA ALA A 153 23.71 -3.13 12.61
C ALA A 153 23.46 -4.05 13.82
N SER A 154 22.63 -5.09 13.66
CA SER A 154 22.22 -6.04 14.71
C SER A 154 22.94 -7.38 14.55
#